data_AF-A0A522CAP9-F1
#
_entry.id   AF-A0A522CAP9-F1
#
_cell.length_a   1.000
_cell.length_b   1.000
_cell.length_c   1.000
_cell.angle_alpha   90.00
_cell.angle_beta   90.00
_cell.angle_gamma   90.00
#
_symmetry.space_group_name_H-M   'P 1'
#
loop_
_entity.id
_entity.type
_entity.pdbx_description
1 polymer ?
#
loop_
_entity_poly.entity_id
_entity_poly.type
_entity_poly.pdbx_seq_one_letter_code
_entity_poly.pdbx_strand_id
1 'polypeptide(L)'
;MIEQSIKEFKKAIEFSPEKHIYWENLKLLEAVKAGAQANIYFQQRKLALAAQEFRRSAKLWSPNAGGYKEVQENVRIIDRNIQASEANAKGMEFLKRRDFSAAAREFKRATGLSSPAYEPEKSQFRQRLAEAELGMKADKEIRAADKFMQRGRADQAAIYYERALMASPDDTVAKQGLQEAQRMMAAQEEGERHDGREASREAGTRNGDRPAAGSGRAAETGEPRHKIEFGQNKKALDQLISTNDAEREAAGTPSNTRRKERSGDPYDRGGKYSGSISTDAVDARNAGDGAEEKPLPPAVAKALEKDKEYQKLSTSREAAAKDVKAAQAGIEKLEKRISGASDADKAKLQVELVNLRDKKTAAKSKQAVVEVKMNDRKQKLISITQPEED
;
A
#
# COMPACT_ATOMS: atom_id res chain seq x y z
N MET A 1 -14.65 24.21 -11.64
CA MET A 1 -14.76 23.39 -12.88
C MET A 1 -15.96 22.45 -12.86
N ILE A 2 -16.15 21.61 -11.83
CA ILE A 2 -17.33 20.72 -11.71
C ILE A 2 -18.64 21.48 -11.86
N GLU A 3 -18.80 22.65 -11.23
CA GLU A 3 -20.00 23.47 -11.36
C GLU A 3 -20.21 24.02 -12.77
N GLN A 4 -19.12 24.37 -13.46
CA GLN A 4 -19.16 24.83 -14.84
C GLN A 4 -19.51 23.69 -15.78
N SER A 5 -18.94 22.50 -15.57
CA SER A 5 -19.29 21.28 -16.30
C SER A 5 -20.74 20.87 -16.06
N ILE A 6 -21.25 20.95 -14.82
CA ILE A 6 -22.67 20.76 -14.49
C ILE A 6 -23.54 21.75 -15.28
N LYS A 7 -23.15 23.03 -15.32
CA LYS A 7 -23.87 24.07 -16.06
C LYS A 7 -23.90 23.79 -17.57
N GLU A 8 -22.77 23.39 -18.15
CA GLU A 8 -22.70 23.07 -19.58
C GLU A 8 -23.44 21.77 -19.93
N PHE A 9 -23.42 20.74 -19.06
CA PHE A 9 -24.23 19.54 -19.26
C PHE A 9 -25.73 19.81 -19.12
N LYS A 10 -26.15 20.69 -18.20
CA LYS A 10 -27.56 21.13 -18.09
C LYS A 10 -28.01 21.83 -19.38
N LYS A 11 -27.21 22.73 -19.94
CA LYS A 11 -27.49 23.34 -21.25
C LYS A 11 -27.54 22.29 -22.37
N ALA A 12 -26.57 21.38 -22.43
CA ALA A 12 -26.54 20.34 -23.47
C ALA A 12 -27.80 19.44 -23.42
N ILE A 13 -28.34 19.19 -22.22
CA ILE A 13 -29.61 18.49 -22.01
C ILE A 13 -30.80 19.31 -22.51
N GLU A 14 -30.82 20.63 -22.27
CA GLU A 14 -31.88 21.52 -22.80
C GLU A 14 -31.96 21.48 -24.33
N PHE A 15 -30.81 21.38 -25.01
CA PHE A 15 -30.75 21.31 -26.47
C PHE A 15 -30.93 19.90 -27.06
N SER A 16 -30.70 18.85 -26.28
CA SER A 16 -30.79 17.45 -26.75
C SER A 16 -31.15 16.50 -25.59
N PRO A 17 -32.40 16.57 -25.07
CA PRO A 17 -32.81 15.83 -23.87
C PRO A 17 -32.83 14.31 -24.07
N GLU A 18 -32.95 13.83 -25.30
CA GLU A 18 -32.93 12.42 -25.67
C GLU A 18 -31.54 11.76 -25.53
N LYS A 19 -30.47 12.57 -25.43
CA LYS A 19 -29.11 12.05 -25.26
C LYS A 19 -28.86 11.64 -23.82
N HIS A 20 -29.18 10.38 -23.53
CA HIS A 20 -29.03 9.74 -22.21
C HIS A 20 -27.65 9.94 -21.57
N ILE A 21 -26.60 10.06 -22.38
CA ILE A 21 -25.22 10.29 -21.93
C ILE A 21 -25.02 11.62 -21.18
N TYR A 22 -25.77 12.68 -21.52
CA TYR A 22 -25.66 13.96 -20.83
C TYR A 22 -26.28 13.89 -19.44
N TRP A 23 -27.40 13.17 -19.30
CA TRP A 23 -28.05 12.92 -18.01
C TRP A 23 -27.20 12.07 -17.08
N GLU A 24 -26.52 11.04 -17.61
CA GLU A 24 -25.62 10.19 -16.82
C GLU A 24 -24.39 10.97 -16.32
N ASN A 25 -23.76 11.77 -17.20
CA ASN A 25 -22.63 12.60 -16.83
C ASN A 25 -23.01 13.71 -15.84
N LEU A 26 -24.20 14.29 -15.98
CA LEU A 26 -24.73 15.26 -15.03
C LEU A 26 -24.93 14.63 -13.63
N LYS A 27 -25.59 13.47 -13.55
CA LYS A 27 -25.78 12.73 -12.28
C LYS A 27 -24.45 12.39 -11.61
N LEU A 28 -23.43 12.06 -12.41
CA LEU A 28 -22.08 11.80 -11.93
C LEU A 28 -21.42 13.05 -11.32
N LEU A 29 -21.45 14.17 -12.03
CA LEU A 29 -20.86 15.42 -11.55
C LEU A 29 -21.59 15.95 -10.31
N GLU A 30 -22.90 15.77 -10.23
CA GLU A 30 -23.69 16.12 -9.03
C GLU A 30 -23.35 15.22 -7.83
N ALA A 31 -23.12 13.92 -8.05
CA ALA A 31 -22.66 13.00 -7.01
C ALA A 31 -21.23 13.31 -6.51
N VAL A 32 -20.33 13.72 -7.41
CA VAL A 32 -18.98 14.20 -7.05
C VAL A 32 -19.07 15.52 -6.28
N LYS A 33 -19.93 16.46 -6.70
CA LYS A 33 -20.18 17.72 -5.98
C LYS A 33 -20.75 17.47 -4.58
N ALA A 34 -21.57 16.44 -4.40
CA ALA A 34 -22.16 16.06 -3.11
C ALA A 34 -21.16 15.39 -2.14
N GLY A 35 -19.88 15.25 -2.50
CA GLY A 35 -18.84 14.77 -1.59
C GLY A 35 -18.97 13.31 -1.20
N ALA A 36 -19.62 12.48 -2.02
CA ALA A 36 -19.78 11.05 -1.75
C ALA A 36 -18.42 10.32 -1.81
N GLN A 37 -17.68 10.33 -0.69
CA GLN A 37 -16.49 9.51 -0.43
C GLN A 37 -16.79 8.00 -0.50
N ALA A 38 -18.06 7.63 -0.44
CA ALA A 38 -18.52 6.27 -0.63
C ALA A 38 -18.29 5.85 -2.08
N ASN A 39 -17.16 5.17 -2.23
CA ASN A 39 -16.81 4.27 -3.31
C ASN A 39 -16.03 4.92 -4.44
N ILE A 40 -14.80 5.35 -4.12
CA ILE A 40 -13.73 5.65 -5.08
C ILE A 40 -13.67 4.58 -6.20
N TYR A 41 -13.90 3.30 -5.89
CA TYR A 41 -13.93 2.21 -6.89
C TYR A 41 -15.14 2.26 -7.82
N PHE A 42 -16.32 2.62 -7.30
CA PHE A 42 -17.54 2.82 -8.10
C PHE A 42 -17.46 4.10 -8.92
N GLN A 43 -16.90 5.17 -8.36
CA GLN A 43 -16.63 6.41 -9.07
C GLN A 43 -15.56 6.21 -10.15
N GLN A 44 -14.50 5.45 -9.89
CA GLN A 44 -13.48 5.04 -10.88
C GLN A 44 -14.10 4.23 -12.02
N ARG A 45 -14.92 3.22 -11.72
CA ARG A 45 -15.58 2.40 -12.75
C ARG A 45 -16.56 3.22 -13.58
N LYS A 46 -17.27 4.18 -12.97
CA LYS A 46 -18.16 5.09 -13.68
C LYS A 46 -17.42 6.15 -14.49
N LEU A 47 -16.31 6.70 -13.98
CA LEU A 47 -15.41 7.59 -14.72
C LEU A 47 -14.79 6.85 -15.92
N ALA A 48 -14.39 5.60 -15.75
CA ALA A 48 -13.88 4.77 -16.85
C ALA A 48 -14.95 4.49 -17.92
N LEU A 49 -16.19 4.19 -17.51
CA LEU A 49 -17.31 4.06 -18.45
C LEU A 49 -17.62 5.38 -19.16
N ALA A 50 -17.70 6.48 -18.40
CA ALA A 50 -17.94 7.81 -18.95
C ALA A 50 -16.84 8.21 -19.93
N ALA A 51 -15.56 7.95 -19.61
CA ALA A 51 -14.44 8.17 -20.50
C ALA A 51 -14.53 7.31 -21.76
N GLN A 52 -14.91 6.04 -21.64
CA GLN A 52 -15.07 5.13 -22.78
C GLN A 52 -16.18 5.60 -23.72
N GLU A 53 -17.34 5.98 -23.18
CA GLU A 53 -18.46 6.50 -23.96
C GLU A 53 -18.13 7.88 -24.57
N PHE A 54 -17.39 8.72 -23.85
CA PHE A 54 -16.92 10.00 -24.37
C PHE A 54 -15.87 9.83 -25.47
N ARG A 55 -14.99 8.82 -25.39
CA ARG A 55 -14.09 8.44 -26.49
C ARG A 55 -14.87 7.94 -27.70
N ARG A 56 -15.94 7.18 -27.50
CA ARG A 56 -16.82 6.71 -28.60
C ARG A 56 -17.53 7.88 -29.27
N SER A 57 -18.07 8.82 -28.51
CA SER A 57 -18.75 9.99 -29.05
C SER A 57 -17.78 10.96 -29.73
N ALA A 58 -16.58 11.17 -29.17
CA ALA A 58 -15.54 12.01 -29.77
C ALA A 58 -15.07 11.46 -31.13
N LYS A 59 -15.09 10.15 -31.36
CA LYS A 59 -14.78 9.55 -32.68
C LYS A 59 -15.84 9.88 -33.75
N LEU A 60 -17.06 10.20 -33.34
CA LEU A 60 -18.16 10.58 -34.24
C LEU A 60 -18.14 12.07 -34.57
N TRP A 61 -17.31 12.86 -33.88
CA TRP A 61 -17.19 14.30 -34.13
C TRP A 61 -16.22 14.55 -35.28
N SER A 62 -16.60 15.45 -36.19
CA SER A 62 -15.71 15.91 -37.25
C SER A 62 -14.47 16.57 -36.63
N PRO A 63 -13.24 16.25 -37.07
CA PRO A 63 -12.01 16.89 -36.61
C PRO A 63 -12.01 18.42 -36.76
N ASN A 64 -12.88 18.95 -37.64
CA ASN A 64 -13.02 20.37 -37.92
C ASN A 64 -14.14 21.06 -37.12
N ALA A 65 -14.88 20.32 -36.28
CA ALA A 65 -15.87 20.92 -35.41
C ALA A 65 -15.17 21.76 -34.32
N GLY A 66 -15.62 23.01 -34.14
CA GLY A 66 -15.17 23.85 -33.04
C GLY A 66 -15.37 23.12 -31.70
N GLY A 67 -14.30 23.04 -30.89
CA GLY A 67 -14.32 22.33 -29.61
C GLY A 67 -13.74 20.90 -29.62
N TYR A 68 -13.42 20.32 -30.78
CA TYR A 68 -12.83 18.96 -30.85
C TYR A 68 -11.51 18.84 -30.05
N LYS A 69 -10.64 19.85 -30.10
CA LYS A 69 -9.38 19.88 -29.34
C LYS A 69 -9.60 19.93 -27.83
N GLU A 70 -10.60 20.68 -27.38
CA GLU A 70 -10.95 20.80 -25.95
C GLU A 70 -11.54 19.48 -25.43
N VAL A 71 -12.39 18.83 -26.23
CA VAL A 71 -12.93 17.49 -25.97
C VAL A 71 -11.80 16.47 -25.84
N GLN A 72 -10.81 16.47 -26.75
CA GLN A 72 -9.65 15.58 -26.65
C GLN A 72 -8.81 15.83 -25.40
N GLU A 73 -8.61 17.09 -25.02
CA GLU A 73 -7.83 17.42 -23.82
C GLU A 73 -8.57 17.00 -22.55
N ASN A 74 -9.88 17.19 -22.49
CA ASN A 74 -10.72 16.70 -21.38
C ASN A 74 -10.65 15.17 -21.25
N VAL A 75 -10.65 14.42 -22.36
CA VAL A 75 -10.45 12.96 -22.34
C VAL A 75 -9.10 12.61 -21.72
N ARG A 76 -8.03 13.28 -22.13
CA ARG A 76 -6.68 13.03 -21.58
C ARG A 76 -6.62 13.32 -20.08
N ILE A 77 -7.25 14.39 -19.62
CA ILE A 77 -7.32 14.74 -18.20
C ILE A 77 -8.04 13.63 -17.43
N ILE A 78 -9.17 13.15 -17.93
CA ILE A 78 -9.92 12.04 -17.32
C ILE A 78 -9.06 10.78 -17.25
N ASP A 79 -8.39 10.42 -18.34
CA ASP A 79 -7.53 9.23 -18.40
C ASP A 79 -6.37 9.31 -17.39
N ARG A 80 -5.74 10.48 -17.26
CA ARG A 80 -4.69 10.70 -16.26
C ARG A 80 -5.23 10.58 -14.83
N ASN A 81 -6.41 11.10 -14.56
CA ASN A 81 -7.04 11.00 -13.24
C ASN A 81 -7.39 9.55 -12.89
N ILE A 82 -7.88 8.76 -13.86
CA ILE A 82 -8.11 7.32 -13.68
C ILE A 82 -6.80 6.62 -13.30
N GLN A 83 -5.73 6.86 -14.07
CA GLN A 83 -4.42 6.25 -13.79
C GLN A 83 -3.85 6.70 -12.44
N ALA A 84 -4.04 7.96 -12.05
CA ALA A 84 -3.63 8.46 -10.74
C ALA A 84 -4.35 7.71 -9.61
N SER A 85 -5.65 7.49 -9.78
CA SER A 85 -6.50 6.76 -8.83
C SER A 85 -6.12 5.27 -8.73
N GLU A 86 -5.79 4.63 -9.85
CA GLU A 86 -5.28 3.26 -9.90
C GLU A 86 -3.92 3.13 -9.20
N ALA A 87 -3.00 4.06 -9.47
CA ALA A 87 -1.70 4.11 -8.81
C ALA A 87 -1.88 4.28 -7.30
N ASN A 88 -2.77 5.18 -6.87
CA ASN A 88 -3.11 5.34 -5.46
C ASN A 88 -3.68 4.06 -4.83
N ALA A 89 -4.57 3.33 -5.51
CA ALA A 89 -5.10 2.07 -5.02
C ALA A 89 -4.00 1.00 -4.85
N LYS A 90 -3.08 0.89 -5.83
CA LYS A 90 -1.91 0.01 -5.71
C LYS A 90 -0.99 0.41 -4.55
N GLY A 91 -0.74 1.71 -4.38
CA GLY A 91 0.03 2.24 -3.26
C GLY A 91 -0.56 1.82 -1.90
N MET A 92 -1.88 1.89 -1.76
CA MET A 92 -2.57 1.42 -0.54
C MET A 92 -2.43 -0.09 -0.32
N GLU A 93 -2.50 -0.90 -1.38
CA GLU A 93 -2.25 -2.34 -1.28
C GLU A 93 -0.82 -2.67 -0.85
N PHE A 94 0.17 -1.90 -1.31
CA PHE A 94 1.55 -2.02 -0.84
C PHE A 94 1.73 -1.59 0.61
N LEU A 95 1.08 -0.49 1.05
CA LEU A 95 1.09 -0.08 2.46
C LEU A 95 0.57 -1.17 3.39
N LYS A 96 -0.53 -1.84 3.04
CA LYS A 96 -1.08 -2.96 3.82
C LYS A 96 -0.08 -4.10 4.01
N ARG A 97 0.82 -4.29 3.04
CA ARG A 97 1.87 -5.31 3.05
C ARG A 97 3.18 -4.80 3.65
N ARG A 98 3.21 -3.56 4.15
CA ARG A 98 4.42 -2.85 4.58
C ARG A 98 5.50 -2.73 3.49
N ASP A 99 5.14 -2.83 2.22
CA ASP A 99 6.07 -2.55 1.11
C ASP A 99 6.11 -1.04 0.86
N PHE A 100 6.73 -0.32 1.79
CA PHE A 100 6.79 1.13 1.77
C PHE A 100 7.51 1.70 0.53
N SER A 101 8.47 0.95 -0.02
CA SER A 101 9.18 1.36 -1.24
C SER A 101 8.26 1.28 -2.46
N ALA A 102 7.52 0.18 -2.63
CA ALA A 102 6.54 0.08 -3.70
C ALA A 102 5.38 1.07 -3.51
N ALA A 103 4.91 1.25 -2.28
CA ALA A 103 3.88 2.24 -1.94
C ALA A 103 4.29 3.66 -2.33
N ALA A 104 5.48 4.11 -1.91
CA ALA A 104 5.99 5.44 -2.23
C ALA A 104 6.11 5.67 -3.75
N ARG A 105 6.58 4.66 -4.52
CA ARG A 105 6.63 4.75 -5.99
C ARG A 105 5.25 4.97 -6.59
N GLU A 106 4.24 4.24 -6.15
CA GLU A 106 2.88 4.37 -6.68
C GLU A 106 2.20 5.68 -6.25
N PHE A 107 2.40 6.16 -5.02
CA PHE A 107 1.89 7.48 -4.63
C PHE A 107 2.60 8.63 -5.35
N LYS A 108 3.92 8.50 -5.61
CA LYS A 108 4.67 9.43 -6.46
C LYS A 108 4.15 9.43 -7.90
N ARG A 109 3.77 8.26 -8.42
CA ARG A 109 3.10 8.16 -9.72
C ARG A 109 1.73 8.83 -9.70
N ALA A 110 0.91 8.59 -8.68
CA ALA A 110 -0.40 9.20 -8.52
C ALA A 110 -0.33 10.75 -8.46
N THR A 111 0.60 11.29 -7.68
CA THR A 111 0.84 12.74 -7.59
C THR A 111 1.29 13.36 -8.91
N GLY A 112 2.12 12.66 -9.70
CA GLY A 112 2.58 13.13 -11.01
C GLY A 112 1.52 13.06 -12.12
N LEU A 113 0.55 12.14 -11.99
CA LEU A 113 -0.54 11.98 -12.94
C LEU A 113 -1.74 12.91 -12.65
N SER A 114 -1.94 13.28 -11.38
CA SER A 114 -3.07 14.12 -10.97
C SER A 114 -2.99 15.52 -11.59
N SER A 115 -4.07 15.91 -12.28
CA SER A 115 -4.19 17.24 -12.91
C SER A 115 -4.16 18.37 -11.87
N PRO A 116 -3.57 19.54 -12.16
CA PRO A 116 -3.64 20.72 -11.29
C PRO A 116 -5.06 21.16 -10.95
N ALA A 117 -6.06 20.79 -11.77
CA ALA A 117 -7.46 21.08 -11.49
C ALA A 117 -8.07 20.22 -10.35
N TYR A 118 -7.32 19.23 -9.83
CA TYR A 118 -7.74 18.24 -8.83
C TYR A 118 -6.86 18.28 -7.57
N GLU A 119 -6.57 19.47 -7.05
CA GLU A 119 -5.71 19.66 -5.86
C GLU A 119 -6.15 18.91 -4.58
N PRO A 120 -7.46 18.71 -4.26
CA PRO A 120 -7.84 17.95 -3.06
C PRO A 120 -7.33 16.50 -3.06
N GLU A 121 -7.41 15.79 -4.21
CA GLU A 121 -6.91 14.42 -4.33
C GLU A 121 -5.38 14.37 -4.33
N LYS A 122 -4.75 15.36 -4.98
CA LYS A 122 -3.29 15.47 -5.03
C LYS A 122 -2.67 15.69 -3.65
N SER A 123 -3.34 16.47 -2.80
CA SER A 123 -2.94 16.65 -1.39
C SER A 123 -2.95 15.32 -0.64
N GLN A 124 -4.01 14.51 -0.80
CA GLN A 124 -4.09 13.18 -0.20
C GLN A 124 -2.98 12.25 -0.71
N PHE A 125 -2.66 12.28 -2.00
CA PHE A 125 -1.57 11.46 -2.54
C PHE A 125 -0.20 11.90 -1.99
N ARG A 126 0.02 13.19 -1.78
CA ARG A 126 1.25 13.71 -1.14
C ARG A 126 1.35 13.30 0.32
N GLN A 127 0.25 13.35 1.06
CA GLN A 127 0.22 12.86 2.43
C GLN A 127 0.59 11.38 2.50
N ARG A 128 -0.03 10.55 1.66
CA ARG A 128 0.27 9.11 1.59
C ARG A 128 1.68 8.80 1.14
N LEU A 129 2.22 9.61 0.23
CA LEU A 129 3.63 9.53 -0.15
C LEU A 129 4.54 9.80 1.05
N ALA A 130 4.26 10.86 1.83
CA ALA A 130 5.02 11.17 3.04
C ALA A 130 4.92 10.06 4.09
N GLU A 131 3.72 9.50 4.29
CA GLU A 131 3.50 8.33 5.17
C GLU A 131 4.32 7.12 4.72
N ALA A 132 4.33 6.81 3.43
CA ALA A 132 5.14 5.72 2.88
C ALA A 132 6.65 5.98 3.03
N GLU A 133 7.10 7.21 2.85
CA GLU A 133 8.52 7.59 3.05
C GLU A 133 8.95 7.48 4.52
N LEU A 134 8.07 7.87 5.46
CA LEU A 134 8.30 7.69 6.89
C LEU A 134 8.34 6.21 7.27
N GLY A 135 7.40 5.40 6.76
CA GLY A 135 7.41 3.94 6.96
C GLY A 135 8.69 3.29 6.42
N MET A 136 9.18 3.74 5.26
CA MET A 136 10.45 3.27 4.70
C MET A 136 11.65 3.61 5.60
N LYS A 137 11.66 4.81 6.20
CA LYS A 137 12.68 5.19 7.18
C LYS A 137 12.59 4.31 8.43
N ALA A 138 11.40 4.11 8.98
CA ALA A 138 11.17 3.25 10.14
C ALA A 138 11.66 1.80 9.89
N ASP A 139 11.27 1.20 8.76
CA ASP A 139 11.70 -0.15 8.36
C ASP A 139 13.23 -0.28 8.24
N LYS A 140 13.91 0.77 7.76
CA LYS A 140 15.37 0.79 7.67
C LYS A 140 16.00 0.75 9.06
N GLU A 141 15.49 1.55 9.99
CA GLU A 141 15.98 1.59 11.37
C GLU A 141 15.67 0.27 12.10
N ILE A 142 14.49 -0.33 11.90
CA ILE A 142 14.14 -1.67 12.44
C ILE A 142 15.15 -2.73 11.98
N ARG A 143 15.45 -2.81 10.67
CA ARG A 143 16.44 -3.77 10.15
C ARG A 143 17.85 -3.54 10.69
N ALA A 144 18.19 -2.30 11.03
CA ALA A 144 19.46 -2.01 11.68
C ALA A 144 19.43 -2.50 13.14
N ALA A 145 18.34 -2.24 13.87
CA ALA A 145 18.12 -2.74 15.22
C ALA A 145 18.20 -4.28 15.30
N ASP A 146 17.53 -4.99 14.38
CA ASP A 146 17.57 -6.46 14.29
C ASP A 146 19.00 -7.00 14.16
N LYS A 147 19.85 -6.33 13.38
CA LYS A 147 21.27 -6.72 13.24
C LYS A 147 22.06 -6.51 14.53
N PHE A 148 21.70 -5.52 15.35
CA PHE A 148 22.31 -5.32 16.65
C PHE A 148 21.81 -6.34 17.68
N MET A 149 20.50 -6.65 17.66
CA MET A 149 19.91 -7.72 18.48
C MET A 149 20.59 -9.07 18.20
N GLN A 150 20.76 -9.44 16.93
CA GLN A 150 21.45 -10.67 16.53
C GLN A 150 22.90 -10.75 17.01
N ARG A 151 23.52 -9.61 17.33
CA ARG A 151 24.90 -9.54 17.86
C ARG A 151 24.94 -9.41 19.38
N GLY A 152 23.79 -9.51 20.07
CA GLY A 152 23.68 -9.31 21.51
C GLY A 152 23.90 -7.87 21.97
N ARG A 153 23.88 -6.90 21.05
CA ARG A 153 24.10 -5.47 21.32
C ARG A 153 22.77 -4.76 21.54
N ALA A 154 22.13 -5.10 22.66
CA ALA A 154 20.78 -4.66 22.98
C ALA A 154 20.68 -3.13 23.20
N ASP A 155 21.73 -2.54 23.75
CA ASP A 155 21.91 -1.09 23.89
C ASP A 155 21.78 -0.34 22.56
N GLN A 156 22.48 -0.83 21.54
CA GLN A 156 22.43 -0.23 20.21
C GLN A 156 21.12 -0.52 19.51
N ALA A 157 20.59 -1.74 19.65
CA ALA A 157 19.28 -2.09 19.09
C ALA A 157 18.18 -1.15 19.60
N ALA A 158 18.16 -0.85 20.90
CA ALA A 158 17.19 0.07 21.51
C ALA A 158 17.20 1.45 20.84
N ILE A 159 18.39 2.04 20.60
CA ILE A 159 18.53 3.34 19.91
C ILE A 159 17.91 3.30 18.51
N TYR A 160 18.12 2.22 17.75
CA TYR A 160 17.58 2.11 16.41
C TYR A 160 16.06 1.87 16.41
N TYR A 161 15.53 1.10 17.36
CA TYR A 161 14.07 0.97 17.52
C TYR A 161 13.41 2.29 17.93
N GLU A 162 14.03 3.07 18.82
CA GLU A 162 13.54 4.42 19.16
C GLU A 162 13.50 5.35 17.94
N ARG A 163 14.54 5.33 17.10
CA ARG A 163 14.55 6.08 15.83
C ARG A 163 13.46 5.64 14.87
N ALA A 164 13.17 4.34 14.81
CA ALA A 164 12.04 3.82 14.03
C ALA A 164 10.71 4.39 14.54
N LEU A 165 10.53 4.46 15.86
CA LEU A 165 9.33 5.02 16.50
C LEU A 165 9.21 6.54 16.35
N MET A 166 10.33 7.28 16.24
CA MET A 166 10.29 8.70 15.87
C MET A 166 9.73 8.90 14.46
N ALA A 167 10.01 7.98 13.53
CA ALA A 167 9.49 8.02 12.17
C ALA A 167 8.06 7.48 12.06
N SER A 168 7.72 6.45 12.85
CA SER A 168 6.40 5.81 12.87
C SER A 168 6.01 5.44 14.32
N PRO A 169 5.38 6.37 15.06
CA PRO A 169 5.08 6.21 16.49
C PRO A 169 4.20 5.00 16.84
N ASP A 170 3.40 4.52 15.88
CA ASP A 170 2.50 3.40 16.04
C ASP A 170 3.03 2.07 15.49
N ASP A 171 4.32 2.02 15.09
CA ASP A 171 4.90 0.79 14.57
C ASP A 171 5.03 -0.27 15.67
N THR A 172 4.19 -1.30 15.57
CA THR A 172 4.14 -2.40 16.54
C THR A 172 5.42 -3.22 16.57
N VAL A 173 6.10 -3.38 15.43
CA VAL A 173 7.37 -4.14 15.35
C VAL A 173 8.45 -3.39 16.10
N ALA A 174 8.56 -2.07 15.90
CA ALA A 174 9.54 -1.28 16.64
C ALA A 174 9.24 -1.22 18.15
N LYS A 175 7.96 -1.14 18.55
CA LYS A 175 7.58 -1.19 19.98
C LYS A 175 7.98 -2.52 20.63
N GLN A 176 7.69 -3.63 19.96
CA GLN A 176 8.04 -4.97 20.45
C GLN A 176 9.55 -5.17 20.52
N GLY A 177 10.26 -4.79 19.46
CA GLY A 177 11.72 -4.90 19.41
C GLY A 177 12.42 -4.04 20.47
N LEU A 178 11.93 -2.82 20.73
CA LEU A 178 12.43 -1.98 21.82
C LEU A 178 12.23 -2.64 23.18
N GLN A 179 11.04 -3.20 23.42
CA GLN A 179 10.75 -3.91 24.67
C GLN A 179 11.67 -5.13 24.85
N GLU A 180 11.94 -5.87 23.79
CA GLU A 180 12.85 -7.01 23.81
C GLU A 180 14.30 -6.59 24.10
N ALA A 181 14.79 -5.54 23.43
CA ALA A 181 16.10 -4.96 23.69
C ALA A 181 16.24 -4.52 25.15
N GLN A 182 15.22 -3.89 25.72
CA GLN A 182 15.20 -3.47 27.13
C GLN A 182 15.29 -4.66 28.09
N ARG A 183 14.58 -5.77 27.81
CA ARG A 183 14.70 -6.99 28.63
C ARG A 183 16.11 -7.57 28.57
N MET A 184 16.71 -7.58 27.39
CA MET A 184 18.05 -8.12 27.19
C MET A 184 19.12 -7.28 27.92
N MET A 185 18.99 -5.95 27.91
CA MET A 185 19.85 -5.06 28.70
C MET A 185 19.70 -5.31 30.20
N ALA A 186 18.48 -5.43 30.71
CA ALA A 186 18.24 -5.71 32.12
C ALA A 186 18.86 -7.05 32.56
N ALA A 187 18.74 -8.08 31.73
CA ALA A 187 19.36 -9.39 31.99
C ALA A 187 20.91 -9.32 31.98
N GLN A 188 21.50 -8.54 31.08
CA GLN A 188 22.95 -8.31 31.06
C GLN A 188 23.43 -7.59 32.33
N GLU A 189 22.73 -6.55 32.76
CA GLU A 189 23.06 -5.85 34.01
C GLU A 189 22.93 -6.76 35.25
N GLU A 190 21.91 -7.63 35.30
CA GLU A 190 21.76 -8.58 36.41
C GLU A 190 22.85 -9.64 36.44
N GLY A 191 23.25 -10.16 35.27
CA GLY A 191 24.38 -11.09 35.15
C GLY A 191 25.68 -10.46 35.64
N GLU A 192 26.01 -9.26 35.17
CA GLU A 192 27.22 -8.53 35.60
C GLU A 192 27.22 -8.24 37.11
N ARG A 193 26.05 -7.93 37.70
CA ARG A 193 25.92 -7.74 39.16
C ARG A 193 26.11 -9.04 39.93
N HIS A 194 25.68 -10.17 39.38
CA HIS A 194 25.85 -11.48 40.01
C HIS A 194 27.33 -11.88 40.03
N ASP A 195 28.00 -11.80 38.89
CA ASP A 195 29.43 -12.11 38.73
C ASP A 195 30.30 -11.20 39.63
N GLY A 196 29.99 -9.90 39.69
CA GLY A 196 30.69 -8.96 40.57
C GLY A 196 30.51 -9.28 42.06
N ARG A 197 29.34 -9.78 42.47
CA ARG A 197 29.08 -10.21 43.86
C ARG A 197 29.77 -11.52 44.20
N GLU A 198 29.83 -12.48 43.28
CA GLU A 198 30.57 -13.73 43.47
C GLU A 198 32.08 -13.49 43.55
N ALA A 199 32.65 -12.68 42.66
CA ALA A 199 34.06 -12.31 42.73
C ALA A 199 34.41 -11.60 44.05
N SER A 200 33.53 -10.75 44.56
CA SER A 200 33.68 -10.08 45.85
C SER A 200 33.59 -11.05 47.05
N ARG A 201 32.74 -12.09 46.95
CA ARG A 201 32.68 -13.16 47.97
C ARG A 201 33.93 -14.03 47.98
N GLU A 202 34.44 -14.43 46.81
CA GLU A 202 35.67 -15.23 46.71
C GLU A 202 36.92 -14.45 47.16
N ALA A 203 36.98 -13.14 46.91
CA ALA A 203 38.05 -12.29 47.45
C ALA A 203 37.99 -12.15 48.98
N GLY A 204 36.77 -12.13 49.54
CA GLY A 204 36.55 -12.05 50.99
C GLY A 204 36.96 -13.31 51.76
N THR A 205 36.90 -14.50 51.14
CA THR A 205 37.24 -15.76 51.82
C THR A 205 38.72 -16.13 51.74
N ARG A 206 39.51 -15.52 50.84
CA ARG A 206 40.97 -15.78 50.72
C ARG A 206 41.87 -14.95 51.63
N ASN A 207 41.35 -13.91 52.30
CA ASN A 207 42.14 -13.05 53.19
C ASN A 207 42.01 -13.40 54.69
N GLY A 208 41.54 -14.60 55.02
CA GLY A 208 41.43 -15.08 56.41
C GLY A 208 42.77 -15.36 57.10
N ASP A 209 43.88 -15.55 56.38
CA ASP A 209 45.16 -15.98 56.97
C ASP A 209 46.37 -15.21 56.42
N ARG A 210 46.40 -13.87 56.54
CA ARG A 210 47.67 -13.15 56.40
C ARG A 210 47.76 -11.91 57.31
N PRO A 211 48.69 -11.91 58.29
CA PRO A 211 48.86 -10.76 59.17
C PRO A 211 49.47 -9.58 58.40
N ALA A 212 48.98 -8.39 58.74
CA ALA A 212 49.28 -7.13 58.10
C ALA A 212 50.77 -6.75 58.15
N ALA A 213 51.35 -6.43 57.00
CA ALA A 213 52.49 -5.53 56.89
C ALA A 213 52.63 -4.96 55.47
N GLY A 214 52.69 -3.63 55.37
CA GLY A 214 53.51 -2.95 54.36
C GLY A 214 52.85 -2.55 53.04
N SER A 215 52.43 -1.27 52.98
CA SER A 215 52.59 -0.31 51.88
C SER A 215 52.55 -0.78 50.41
N GLY A 216 51.68 -0.17 49.61
CA GLY A 216 51.85 -0.20 48.16
C GLY A 216 50.64 0.27 47.37
N ARG A 217 50.50 1.59 47.25
CA ARG A 217 49.50 2.29 46.43
C ARG A 217 49.65 1.88 44.95
N ALA A 218 48.65 1.22 44.39
CA ALA A 218 48.47 1.10 42.94
C ALA A 218 47.02 1.46 42.61
N ALA A 219 46.87 2.58 41.90
CA ALA A 219 45.60 3.09 41.41
C ALA A 219 45.16 2.23 40.22
N GLU A 220 44.08 1.45 40.38
CA GLU A 220 43.32 0.91 39.26
C GLU A 220 42.36 1.99 38.76
N THR A 221 42.70 2.57 37.62
CA THR A 221 41.85 3.40 36.79
C THR A 221 40.79 2.53 36.11
N GLY A 222 39.74 2.18 36.85
CA GLY A 222 38.48 1.72 36.26
C GLY A 222 37.63 2.93 35.92
N GLU A 223 37.61 3.34 34.65
CA GLU A 223 36.72 4.40 34.18
C GLU A 223 35.25 4.04 34.49
N PRO A 224 34.48 4.93 35.13
CA PRO A 224 33.04 4.72 35.27
C PRO A 224 32.39 4.86 33.89
N ARG A 225 31.96 3.74 33.31
CA ARG A 225 31.06 3.75 32.15
C ARG A 225 29.81 4.54 32.52
N HIS A 226 29.51 5.51 31.67
CA HIS A 226 28.45 6.49 31.79
C HIS A 226 27.16 5.89 32.37
N LYS A 227 26.79 6.34 33.59
CA LYS A 227 25.40 6.31 34.04
C LYS A 227 24.60 7.13 33.04
N ILE A 228 23.89 6.46 32.13
CA ILE A 228 22.88 7.12 31.31
C ILE A 228 21.74 7.46 32.25
N GLU A 229 21.70 8.71 32.70
CA GLU A 229 20.64 9.24 33.55
C GLU A 229 19.31 9.26 32.78
N PHE A 230 18.54 8.18 32.95
CA PHE A 230 17.19 7.97 32.40
C PHE A 230 16.21 9.14 32.63
N GLY A 231 16.45 10.01 33.63
CA GLY A 231 15.61 11.16 33.94
C GLY A 231 15.82 12.38 33.03
N GLN A 232 16.99 12.52 32.40
CA GLN A 232 17.30 13.70 31.58
C GLN A 232 16.77 13.58 30.15
N ASN A 233 16.73 12.37 29.59
CA ASN A 233 16.20 12.13 28.24
C ASN A 233 14.68 12.29 28.14
N LYS A 234 13.92 11.99 29.20
CA LYS A 234 12.47 12.24 29.19
C LYS A 234 12.14 13.74 29.12
N LYS A 235 12.88 14.58 29.88
CA LYS A 235 12.73 16.05 29.80
C LYS A 235 13.19 16.62 28.47
N ALA A 236 14.26 16.08 27.87
CA ALA A 236 14.71 16.49 26.54
C ALA A 236 13.68 16.10 25.45
N LEU A 237 13.04 14.94 25.59
CA LEU A 237 11.97 14.46 24.70
C LEU A 237 10.70 15.32 24.83
N ASP A 238 10.27 15.63 26.05
CA ASP A 238 9.11 16.50 26.32
C ASP A 238 9.35 17.95 25.84
N GLN A 239 10.58 18.45 25.93
CA GLN A 239 10.96 19.77 25.39
C GLN A 239 10.99 19.81 23.85
N LEU A 240 11.45 18.74 23.19
CA LEU A 240 11.47 18.64 21.73
C LEU A 240 10.07 18.51 21.12
N ILE A 241 9.16 17.84 21.82
CA ILE A 241 7.73 17.76 21.44
C ILE A 241 7.09 19.15 21.56
N SER A 242 7.37 19.88 22.64
CA SER A 242 6.87 21.26 22.83
C SER A 242 7.39 22.26 21.80
N THR A 243 8.63 22.15 21.32
CA THR A 243 9.18 23.06 20.30
C THR A 243 8.63 22.80 18.89
N ASN A 244 8.33 21.54 18.56
CA ASN A 244 7.74 21.20 17.26
C ASN A 244 6.27 21.63 17.14
N ASP A 245 5.53 21.65 18.24
CA ASP A 245 4.16 22.19 18.27
C ASP A 245 4.17 23.73 18.11
N ALA A 246 5.16 24.42 18.68
CA ALA A 246 5.34 25.86 18.50
C ALA A 246 5.78 26.26 17.07
N GLU A 247 6.63 25.46 16.42
CA GLU A 247 7.03 25.67 15.02
C GLU A 247 5.89 25.37 14.02
N ARG A 248 4.96 24.48 14.38
CA ARG A 248 3.72 24.23 13.61
C ARG A 248 2.73 25.39 13.68
N GLU A 249 2.67 26.13 14.79
CA GLU A 249 1.84 27.34 14.88
C GLU A 249 2.49 28.56 14.22
N ALA A 250 3.83 28.61 14.13
CA ALA A 250 4.57 29.72 13.51
C ALA A 250 4.61 29.68 11.97
N ALA A 251 4.25 28.58 11.32
CA ALA A 251 4.27 28.42 9.86
C ALA A 251 3.03 28.97 9.12
N GLY A 252 2.28 29.87 9.76
CA GLY A 252 1.16 30.60 9.16
C GLY A 252 1.62 31.82 8.37
N THR A 253 1.40 31.78 7.05
CA THR A 253 1.49 32.86 6.04
C THR A 253 2.88 33.42 5.63
N PRO A 254 3.26 33.27 4.35
CA PRO A 254 4.12 34.24 3.68
C PRO A 254 3.29 35.25 2.88
N SER A 255 3.48 36.52 3.23
CA SER A 255 2.99 37.67 2.48
C SER A 255 3.74 37.82 1.15
N ASN A 256 3.02 38.33 0.16
CA ASN A 256 3.46 38.46 -1.22
C ASN A 256 4.08 39.84 -1.41
N THR A 257 5.41 39.94 -1.50
CA THR A 257 6.07 41.15 -2.04
C THR A 257 7.03 40.80 -3.18
N ARG A 258 6.65 41.31 -4.35
CA ARG A 258 7.42 41.59 -5.57
C ARG A 258 8.95 41.62 -5.41
N ARG A 259 9.64 40.90 -6.29
CA ARG A 259 10.85 41.41 -6.93
C ARG A 259 10.97 40.88 -8.37
N LYS A 260 10.93 41.81 -9.33
CA LYS A 260 11.36 41.63 -10.72
C LYS A 260 12.86 41.28 -10.71
N GLU A 261 13.30 40.37 -11.56
CA GLU A 261 14.28 40.65 -12.62
C GLU A 261 14.67 39.41 -13.47
N ARG A 262 14.78 39.66 -14.78
CA ARG A 262 15.73 39.15 -15.80
C ARG A 262 15.75 37.68 -16.20
N SER A 263 15.07 37.45 -17.33
CA SER A 263 15.56 36.89 -18.61
C SER A 263 16.93 36.20 -18.65
N GLY A 264 16.93 34.97 -19.19
CA GLY A 264 18.11 34.28 -19.70
C GLY A 264 17.78 32.87 -20.18
N ASP A 265 17.25 32.74 -21.39
CA ASP A 265 17.24 31.51 -22.20
C ASP A 265 18.68 31.20 -22.64
N PRO A 266 19.14 29.93 -22.63
CA PRO A 266 19.36 29.30 -23.94
C PRO A 266 19.22 27.76 -24.00
N TYR A 267 18.58 27.32 -25.09
CA TYR A 267 18.87 26.16 -25.95
C TYR A 267 18.95 24.73 -25.39
N ASP A 268 17.93 23.95 -25.79
CA ASP A 268 18.06 22.94 -26.84
C ASP A 268 19.11 21.83 -26.65
N ARG A 269 18.63 20.66 -26.23
CA ARG A 269 19.16 19.36 -26.69
C ARG A 269 18.06 18.30 -26.64
N GLY A 270 17.50 18.01 -27.81
CA GLY A 270 16.70 16.82 -28.07
C GLY A 270 17.53 15.54 -27.92
N GLY A 271 17.01 14.59 -27.14
CA GLY A 271 17.49 13.22 -27.05
C GLY A 271 16.32 12.25 -27.19
N LYS A 272 16.21 11.62 -28.35
CA LYS A 272 15.22 10.58 -28.66
C LYS A 272 15.55 9.32 -27.85
N TYR A 273 14.62 8.86 -27.00
CA TYR A 273 14.59 7.50 -26.48
C TYR A 273 13.23 6.88 -26.81
N SER A 274 13.15 6.17 -27.92
CA SER A 274 12.05 5.28 -28.26
C SER A 274 12.33 3.90 -27.67
N GLY A 275 11.91 3.67 -26.43
CA GLY A 275 11.85 2.33 -25.85
C GLY A 275 10.51 1.68 -26.19
N SER A 276 10.48 0.82 -27.19
CA SER A 276 9.37 -0.11 -27.43
C SER A 276 9.35 -1.16 -26.32
N ILE A 277 8.36 -1.08 -25.43
CA ILE A 277 8.08 -2.15 -24.46
C ILE A 277 7.12 -3.12 -25.14
N SER A 278 7.61 -4.33 -25.41
CA SER A 278 6.82 -5.49 -25.86
C SER A 278 5.71 -5.78 -24.84
N THR A 279 4.53 -6.10 -25.36
CA THR A 279 3.31 -6.42 -24.62
C THR A 279 3.26 -7.85 -24.07
N ASP A 280 4.37 -8.59 -24.09
CA ASP A 280 4.35 -10.03 -23.80
C ASP A 280 4.45 -10.38 -22.30
N ALA A 281 4.49 -9.38 -21.41
CA ALA A 281 4.65 -9.61 -19.97
C ALA A 281 3.34 -9.79 -19.17
N VAL A 282 2.17 -9.73 -19.80
CA VAL A 282 0.86 -9.81 -19.11
C VAL A 282 0.34 -11.25 -18.99
N ASP A 283 0.82 -12.19 -19.81
CA ASP A 283 0.35 -13.59 -19.77
C ASP A 283 1.12 -14.50 -18.80
N ALA A 284 2.26 -14.06 -18.25
CA ALA A 284 3.09 -14.88 -17.37
C ALA A 284 2.61 -14.98 -15.91
N ARG A 285 1.58 -14.21 -15.48
CA ARG A 285 1.15 -14.18 -14.06
C ARG A 285 -0.12 -14.97 -13.74
N ASN A 286 -0.67 -15.72 -14.69
CA ASN A 286 -1.79 -16.65 -14.46
C ASN A 286 -1.37 -18.13 -14.39
N ALA A 287 -0.08 -18.44 -14.45
CA ALA A 287 0.45 -19.77 -14.13
C ALA A 287 0.70 -19.87 -12.62
N GLY A 288 -0.37 -19.88 -11.84
CA GLY A 288 -0.37 -20.21 -10.41
C GLY A 288 -0.63 -21.70 -10.16
N ASP A 289 -0.26 -22.56 -11.11
CA ASP A 289 -0.21 -24.01 -10.87
C ASP A 289 1.15 -24.31 -10.23
N GLY A 290 1.16 -24.62 -8.93
CA GLY A 290 2.30 -25.32 -8.32
C GLY A 290 2.97 -24.71 -7.08
N ALA A 291 2.33 -23.79 -6.35
CA ALA A 291 2.70 -23.68 -4.93
C ALA A 291 2.14 -24.92 -4.23
N GLU A 292 2.97 -25.95 -4.03
CA GLU A 292 2.60 -27.16 -3.29
C GLU A 292 2.04 -26.75 -1.93
N GLU A 293 0.71 -26.87 -1.78
CA GLU A 293 0.02 -26.68 -0.51
C GLU A 293 0.61 -27.73 0.44
N LYS A 294 1.32 -27.28 1.49
CA LYS A 294 1.83 -28.20 2.50
C LYS A 294 0.68 -29.08 2.99
N PRO A 295 0.84 -30.41 3.06
CA PRO A 295 -0.24 -31.30 3.45
C PRO A 295 -0.77 -30.90 4.83
N LEU A 296 -2.10 -30.78 4.94
CA LEU A 296 -2.76 -30.45 6.20
C LEU A 296 -2.48 -31.53 7.26
N PRO A 297 -2.35 -31.17 8.54
CA PRO A 297 -2.26 -32.16 9.61
C PRO A 297 -3.43 -33.16 9.53
N PRO A 298 -3.21 -34.48 9.74
CA PRO A 298 -4.26 -35.50 9.58
C PRO A 298 -5.52 -35.25 10.42
N ALA A 299 -5.38 -34.65 11.59
CA ALA A 299 -6.50 -34.27 12.46
C ALA A 299 -7.36 -33.16 11.83
N VAL A 300 -6.72 -32.15 11.22
CA VAL A 300 -7.40 -31.05 10.52
C VAL A 300 -8.09 -31.57 9.26
N ALA A 301 -7.45 -32.46 8.51
CA ALA A 301 -8.05 -33.07 7.33
C ALA A 301 -9.33 -33.87 7.67
N LYS A 302 -9.30 -34.69 8.72
CA LYS A 302 -10.48 -35.43 9.20
C LYS A 302 -11.58 -34.50 9.74
N ALA A 303 -11.21 -33.39 10.38
CA ALA A 303 -12.17 -32.40 10.87
C ALA A 303 -12.86 -31.66 9.71
N LEU A 304 -12.10 -31.27 8.68
CA LEU A 304 -12.64 -30.66 7.46
C LEU A 304 -13.61 -31.58 6.71
N GLU A 305 -13.31 -32.88 6.65
CA GLU A 305 -14.14 -33.86 5.97
C GLU A 305 -15.53 -33.98 6.63
N LYS A 306 -15.61 -33.82 7.95
CA LYS A 306 -16.87 -33.85 8.72
C LYS A 306 -17.57 -32.50 8.82
N ASP A 307 -16.91 -31.41 8.43
CA ASP A 307 -17.48 -30.06 8.52
C ASP A 307 -18.48 -29.80 7.39
N LYS A 308 -19.77 -29.77 7.73
CA LYS A 308 -20.87 -29.57 6.77
C LYS A 308 -20.76 -28.25 6.00
N GLU A 309 -20.19 -27.21 6.61
CA GLU A 309 -20.01 -25.90 5.98
C GLU A 309 -18.88 -25.94 4.93
N TYR A 310 -17.74 -26.55 5.26
CA TYR A 310 -16.66 -26.79 4.30
C TYR A 310 -17.10 -27.66 3.11
N GLN A 311 -17.91 -28.70 3.33
CA GLN A 311 -18.46 -29.53 2.24
C GLN A 311 -19.38 -28.73 1.29
N LYS A 312 -20.22 -27.85 1.83
CA LYS A 312 -21.03 -26.92 1.02
C LYS A 312 -20.16 -25.94 0.22
N LEU A 313 -19.08 -25.44 0.81
CA LEU A 313 -18.14 -24.57 0.11
C LEU A 313 -17.37 -25.32 -0.98
N SER A 314 -16.97 -26.57 -0.74
CA SER A 314 -16.29 -27.42 -1.73
C SER A 314 -17.15 -27.63 -2.98
N THR A 315 -18.41 -28.05 -2.79
CA THR A 315 -19.37 -28.20 -3.91
C THR A 315 -19.63 -26.88 -4.63
N SER A 316 -19.68 -25.75 -3.91
CA SER A 316 -19.79 -24.43 -4.52
C SER A 316 -18.54 -24.04 -5.33
N ARG A 317 -17.34 -24.43 -4.89
CA ARG A 317 -16.07 -24.21 -5.60
C ARG A 317 -16.06 -24.97 -6.92
N GLU A 318 -16.48 -26.23 -6.90
CA GLU A 318 -16.59 -27.07 -8.10
C GLU A 318 -17.59 -26.50 -9.10
N ALA A 319 -18.75 -26.04 -8.63
CA ALA A 319 -19.75 -25.40 -9.48
C ALA A 319 -19.18 -24.12 -10.14
N ALA A 320 -18.52 -23.26 -9.37
CA ALA A 320 -17.89 -22.05 -9.90
C ALA A 320 -16.77 -22.38 -10.91
N ALA A 321 -15.97 -23.41 -10.66
CA ALA A 321 -14.94 -23.87 -11.59
C ALA A 321 -15.54 -24.41 -12.90
N LYS A 322 -16.65 -25.13 -12.85
CA LYS A 322 -17.41 -25.57 -14.03
C LYS A 322 -17.92 -24.38 -14.85
N ASP A 323 -18.45 -23.34 -14.20
CA ASP A 323 -18.90 -22.11 -14.86
C ASP A 323 -17.75 -21.39 -15.58
N VAL A 324 -16.57 -21.28 -14.95
CA VAL A 324 -15.38 -20.69 -15.57
C VAL A 324 -14.95 -21.47 -16.81
N LYS A 325 -14.92 -22.81 -16.72
CA LYS A 325 -14.58 -23.68 -17.87
C LYS A 325 -15.59 -23.57 -18.99
N ALA A 326 -16.88 -23.56 -18.67
CA ALA A 326 -17.96 -23.42 -19.66
C ALA A 326 -17.89 -22.06 -20.39
N ALA A 327 -17.67 -20.97 -19.65
CA ALA A 327 -17.50 -19.64 -20.24
C ALA A 327 -16.25 -19.57 -21.12
N GLN A 328 -15.14 -20.19 -20.71
CA GLN A 328 -13.92 -20.27 -21.50
C GLN A 328 -14.12 -21.03 -22.82
N ALA A 329 -14.75 -22.20 -22.77
CA ALA A 329 -15.06 -22.98 -23.98
C ALA A 329 -15.98 -22.20 -24.93
N GLY A 330 -16.94 -21.43 -24.38
CA GLY A 330 -17.79 -20.53 -25.16
C GLY A 330 -17.00 -19.44 -25.87
N ILE A 331 -16.05 -18.80 -25.18
CA ILE A 331 -15.16 -17.78 -25.75
C ILE A 331 -14.36 -18.35 -26.92
N GLU A 332 -13.70 -19.50 -26.73
CA GLU A 332 -12.88 -20.13 -27.79
C GLU A 332 -13.71 -20.50 -29.03
N LYS A 333 -14.91 -21.05 -28.83
CA LYS A 333 -15.83 -21.37 -29.93
C LYS A 333 -16.24 -20.12 -30.70
N LEU A 334 -16.44 -19.00 -30.00
CA LEU A 334 -16.90 -17.75 -30.59
C LEU A 334 -15.78 -16.99 -31.30
N GLU A 335 -14.55 -17.02 -30.77
CA GLU A 335 -13.36 -16.49 -31.43
C GLU A 335 -13.10 -17.20 -32.76
N LYS A 336 -13.26 -18.54 -32.81
CA LYS A 336 -13.22 -19.29 -34.08
C LYS A 336 -14.27 -18.81 -35.08
N ARG A 337 -15.52 -18.57 -34.65
CA ARG A 337 -16.59 -18.04 -35.52
C ARG A 337 -16.27 -16.63 -36.04
N ILE A 338 -15.73 -15.75 -35.20
CA ILE A 338 -15.35 -14.38 -35.59
C ILE A 338 -14.29 -14.40 -36.69
N SER A 339 -13.32 -15.33 -36.61
CA SER A 339 -12.23 -15.41 -37.59
C SER A 339 -12.69 -15.72 -39.01
N GLY A 340 -13.83 -16.42 -39.17
CA GLY A 340 -14.40 -16.78 -40.48
C GLY A 340 -15.65 -15.99 -40.88
N ALA A 341 -16.06 -14.97 -40.11
CA ALA A 341 -17.30 -14.23 -40.34
C ALA A 341 -17.13 -13.06 -41.32
N SER A 342 -18.23 -12.65 -41.95
CA SER A 342 -18.31 -11.39 -42.69
C SER A 342 -18.16 -10.19 -41.75
N ASP A 343 -17.78 -9.02 -42.27
CA ASP A 343 -17.60 -7.82 -41.42
C ASP A 343 -18.90 -7.36 -40.74
N ALA A 344 -20.05 -7.57 -41.38
CA ALA A 344 -21.36 -7.29 -40.78
C ALA A 344 -21.68 -8.23 -39.61
N ASP A 345 -21.26 -9.50 -39.68
CA ASP A 345 -21.51 -10.50 -38.63
C ASP A 345 -20.48 -10.43 -37.49
N LYS A 346 -19.24 -10.01 -37.79
CA LYS A 346 -18.19 -9.80 -36.79
C LYS A 346 -18.64 -8.84 -35.68
N ALA A 347 -19.35 -7.76 -36.01
CA ALA A 347 -19.83 -6.80 -35.02
C ALA A 347 -20.80 -7.44 -34.01
N LYS A 348 -21.74 -8.26 -34.49
CA LYS A 348 -22.69 -8.99 -33.61
C LYS A 348 -21.98 -10.01 -32.74
N LEU A 349 -21.05 -10.78 -33.32
CA LEU A 349 -20.27 -11.78 -32.60
C LEU A 349 -19.32 -11.15 -31.56
N GLN A 350 -18.76 -9.97 -31.83
CA GLN A 350 -17.92 -9.24 -30.86
C GLN A 350 -18.71 -8.82 -29.61
N VAL A 351 -19.98 -8.44 -29.75
CA VAL A 351 -20.85 -8.15 -28.59
C VAL A 351 -21.10 -9.41 -27.76
N GLU A 352 -21.36 -10.54 -28.41
CA GLU A 352 -21.53 -11.84 -27.73
C GLU A 352 -20.25 -12.28 -27.01
N LEU A 353 -19.08 -12.01 -27.61
CA LEU A 353 -17.76 -12.27 -27.01
C LEU A 353 -17.55 -11.48 -25.72
N VAL A 354 -17.90 -10.18 -25.71
CA VAL A 354 -17.80 -9.33 -24.52
C VAL A 354 -18.69 -9.89 -23.41
N ASN A 355 -19.93 -10.25 -23.72
CA ASN A 355 -20.86 -10.83 -22.74
C ASN A 355 -20.34 -12.15 -22.14
N LEU A 356 -19.68 -13.01 -22.92
CA LEU A 356 -19.06 -14.23 -22.42
C LEU A 356 -17.82 -13.95 -21.55
N ARG A 357 -17.01 -12.94 -21.90
CA ARG A 357 -15.87 -12.50 -21.08
C ARG A 357 -16.34 -11.92 -19.73
N ASP A 358 -17.44 -11.18 -19.71
CA ASP A 358 -18.05 -10.68 -18.48
C ASP A 358 -18.58 -11.83 -17.62
N LYS A 359 -19.26 -12.82 -18.22
CA LYS A 359 -19.69 -14.04 -17.52
C LYS A 359 -18.51 -14.82 -16.93
N LYS A 360 -17.43 -15.01 -17.68
CA LYS A 360 -16.20 -15.66 -17.20
C LYS A 360 -15.61 -14.90 -16.00
N THR A 361 -15.55 -13.57 -16.10
CA THR A 361 -15.04 -12.72 -15.01
C THR A 361 -15.89 -12.83 -13.77
N ALA A 362 -17.23 -12.79 -13.91
CA ALA A 362 -18.15 -12.98 -12.79
C ALA A 362 -18.00 -14.37 -12.15
N ALA A 363 -17.83 -15.43 -12.95
CA ALA A 363 -17.59 -16.78 -12.45
C ALA A 363 -16.26 -16.89 -11.69
N LYS A 364 -15.17 -16.28 -12.18
CA LYS A 364 -13.89 -16.20 -11.47
C LYS A 364 -14.02 -15.47 -10.14
N SER A 365 -14.76 -14.36 -10.08
CA SER A 365 -15.00 -13.64 -8.83
C SER A 365 -15.77 -14.50 -7.82
N LYS A 366 -16.79 -15.26 -8.26
CA LYS A 366 -17.48 -16.22 -7.39
C LYS A 366 -16.53 -17.31 -6.86
N GLN A 367 -15.69 -17.87 -7.74
CA GLN A 367 -14.70 -18.87 -7.37
C GLN A 367 -13.74 -18.34 -6.30
N ALA A 368 -13.22 -17.13 -6.47
CA ALA A 368 -12.31 -16.49 -5.50
C ALA A 368 -12.98 -16.26 -4.14
N VAL A 369 -14.24 -15.81 -4.12
CA VAL A 369 -15.00 -15.63 -2.86
C VAL A 369 -15.18 -16.95 -2.12
N VAL A 370 -15.47 -18.04 -2.83
CA VAL A 370 -15.60 -19.37 -2.23
C VAL A 370 -14.25 -19.82 -1.66
N GLU A 371 -13.16 -19.60 -2.37
CA GLU A 371 -11.80 -19.96 -1.94
C GLU A 371 -11.36 -19.22 -0.67
N VAL A 372 -11.66 -17.91 -0.56
CA VAL A 372 -11.42 -17.14 0.65
C VAL A 372 -12.20 -17.72 1.84
N LYS A 373 -13.48 -18.06 1.65
CA LYS A 373 -14.30 -18.67 2.71
C LYS A 373 -13.79 -20.05 3.13
N MET A 374 -13.32 -20.86 2.17
CA MET A 374 -12.71 -22.15 2.47
C MET A 374 -11.43 -21.98 3.29
N ASN A 375 -10.57 -21.01 2.93
CA ASN A 375 -9.34 -20.74 3.67
C ASN A 375 -9.61 -20.22 5.09
N ASP A 376 -10.58 -19.33 5.27
CA ASP A 376 -11.01 -18.88 6.61
C ASP A 376 -11.50 -20.06 7.46
N ARG A 377 -12.29 -20.97 6.87
CA ARG A 377 -12.77 -22.17 7.56
C ARG A 377 -11.64 -23.14 7.91
N LYS A 378 -10.68 -23.35 7.00
CA LYS A 378 -9.46 -24.14 7.25
C LYS A 378 -8.70 -23.57 8.46
N GLN A 379 -8.46 -22.26 8.48
CA GLN A 379 -7.72 -21.59 9.56
C GLN A 379 -8.43 -21.73 10.91
N LYS A 380 -9.75 -21.54 10.95
CA LYS A 380 -10.56 -21.76 12.17
C LYS A 380 -10.47 -23.18 12.72
N LEU A 381 -10.39 -24.18 11.85
CA LEU A 381 -10.24 -25.58 12.28
C LEU A 381 -8.82 -25.89 12.77
N ILE A 382 -7.80 -25.28 12.16
CA ILE A 382 -6.41 -25.38 12.63
C ILE A 382 -6.30 -24.82 14.06
N SER A 383 -6.87 -23.64 14.32
CA SER A 383 -6.82 -23.02 15.66
C SER A 383 -7.56 -23.81 16.75
N ILE A 384 -8.53 -24.66 16.39
CA ILE A 384 -9.25 -25.51 17.36
C ILE A 384 -8.50 -26.82 17.65
N THR A 385 -7.63 -27.26 16.73
CA THR A 385 -7.00 -28.59 16.79
C THR A 385 -5.55 -28.57 17.28
N GLN A 386 -4.94 -27.39 17.41
CA GLN A 386 -3.68 -27.21 18.12
C GLN A 386 -4.00 -26.96 19.59
N PRO A 387 -3.72 -27.90 20.52
CA PRO A 387 -3.81 -27.61 21.94
C PRO A 387 -2.83 -26.47 22.27
N GLU A 388 -3.23 -25.53 23.14
CA GLU A 388 -2.31 -24.56 23.72
C GLU A 388 -1.18 -25.37 24.40
N GLU A 389 0.01 -25.35 23.80
CA GLU A 389 1.21 -25.89 24.45
C GLU A 389 1.54 -24.93 25.60
N ASP A 390 1.15 -25.32 26.82
CA ASP A 390 1.57 -24.71 28.09
C ASP A 390 3.06 -24.95 28.40
#